data_AF-A0A6M0RZC8-F1
#
_entry.id   AF-A0A6M0RZC8-F1
#
_cell.length_a   1.000
_cell.length_b   1.000
_cell.length_c   1.000
_cell.angle_alpha   90.00
_cell.angle_beta   90.00
_cell.angle_gamma   90.00
#
_symmetry.space_group_name_H-M   'P 1'
#
loop_
_entity.id
_entity.type
_entity.pdbx_description
1 polymer ?
#
loop_
_entity_poly.entity_id
_entity_poly.type
_entity_poly.pdbx_seq_one_letter_code
_entity_poly.pdbx_strand_id
1 'polypeptide(L)'
;MFLSFGDTGLNSFQKFMCCLATASTFMMLSVGGVSAQSEDCDFLVSPQEFNTFENDDRIVIGHVTSRPYIVLLTHDLEESLPTIRACIPDAFLTSSRLGSYVHVASFDNYRDAKELVDSIDESLSLDVRVIHRARLGR
;
A
#
# COMPACT_ATOMS: atom_id res chain seq x y z
N MET A 1 -60.61 -24.04 -34.77
CA MET A 1 -61.47 -24.34 -33.61
C MET A 1 -60.51 -24.53 -32.42
N PHE A 2 -60.18 -23.49 -31.63
CA PHE A 2 -60.91 -22.98 -30.44
C PHE A 2 -61.02 -24.08 -29.35
N LEU A 3 -60.57 -23.97 -28.08
CA LEU A 3 -60.47 -22.88 -27.07
C LEU A 3 -59.38 -23.21 -26.01
N SER A 4 -58.60 -22.26 -25.46
CA SER A 4 -58.81 -21.37 -24.27
C SER A 4 -58.67 -22.13 -22.91
N PHE A 5 -57.99 -21.67 -21.85
CA PHE A 5 -58.00 -20.35 -21.18
C PHE A 5 -56.71 -20.08 -20.40
N GLY A 6 -56.40 -18.80 -20.22
CA GLY A 6 -55.38 -18.34 -19.26
C GLY A 6 -55.19 -16.82 -19.23
N ASP A 7 -56.28 -16.07 -19.28
CA ASP A 7 -56.29 -14.60 -19.15
C ASP A 7 -56.05 -14.23 -17.68
N THR A 8 -54.89 -13.64 -17.37
CA THR A 8 -54.72 -12.81 -16.18
C THR A 8 -54.05 -11.52 -16.60
N GLY A 9 -54.80 -10.43 -16.47
CA GLY A 9 -54.40 -9.09 -16.87
C GLY A 9 -53.16 -8.62 -16.12
N LEU A 10 -52.10 -8.36 -16.88
CA LEU A 10 -50.98 -7.52 -16.45
C LEU A 10 -51.01 -6.20 -17.20
N ASN A 11 -50.95 -5.10 -16.44
CA ASN A 11 -51.03 -3.73 -16.92
C ASN A 11 -49.78 -3.34 -17.75
N SER A 12 -49.88 -2.32 -18.62
CA SER A 12 -48.78 -1.84 -19.48
C SER A 12 -47.45 -1.59 -18.77
N PHE A 13 -47.47 -1.31 -17.47
CA PHE A 13 -46.27 -1.12 -16.65
C PHE A 13 -45.43 -2.39 -16.43
N GLN A 14 -46.03 -3.58 -16.42
CA GLN A 14 -45.27 -4.83 -16.25
C GLN A 14 -44.64 -5.34 -17.55
N LYS A 15 -45.15 -4.91 -18.71
CA LYS A 15 -44.49 -5.18 -20.01
C LYS A 15 -43.22 -4.35 -20.20
N PHE A 16 -43.12 -3.19 -19.54
CA PHE A 16 -41.96 -2.30 -19.69
C PHE A 16 -40.71 -2.83 -18.97
N MET A 17 -40.86 -3.58 -17.87
CA MET A 17 -39.72 -4.07 -17.07
C MET A 17 -39.05 -5.35 -17.62
N CYS A 18 -39.65 -6.08 -18.57
CA CYS A 18 -38.99 -7.23 -19.20
C CYS A 18 -38.09 -6.87 -20.40
N CYS A 19 -38.18 -5.65 -20.95
CA CYS A 19 -37.40 -5.24 -22.13
C CYS A 19 -36.13 -4.43 -21.82
N LEU A 20 -35.79 -4.23 -20.55
CA LEU A 20 -34.56 -3.53 -20.12
C LEU A 20 -33.45 -4.48 -19.64
N ALA A 21 -33.55 -5.78 -19.97
CA ALA A 21 -32.57 -6.79 -19.56
C ALA A 21 -31.56 -7.19 -20.67
N THR A 22 -31.57 -6.55 -21.85
CA THR A 22 -30.67 -6.94 -22.95
C THR A 22 -30.16 -5.74 -23.75
N ALA A 23 -29.46 -4.80 -23.10
CA ALA A 23 -28.56 -3.87 -23.77
C ALA A 23 -27.66 -3.16 -22.75
N SER A 24 -26.68 -3.87 -22.21
CA SER A 24 -25.53 -3.24 -21.56
C SER A 24 -24.30 -4.11 -21.78
N THR A 25 -23.85 -4.15 -23.03
CA THR A 25 -22.45 -4.41 -23.34
C THR A 25 -21.69 -3.11 -23.09
N PHE A 26 -21.60 -2.69 -21.83
CA PHE A 26 -20.69 -1.64 -21.42
C PHE A 26 -19.51 -2.33 -20.76
N MET A 27 -18.32 -2.00 -21.25
CA MET A 27 -17.04 -2.53 -20.80
C MET A 27 -16.94 -2.51 -19.27
N MET A 28 -17.11 -3.66 -18.65
CA MET A 28 -16.46 -3.95 -17.38
C MET A 28 -15.01 -4.27 -17.73
N LEU A 29 -14.20 -3.22 -17.89
CA LEU A 29 -12.82 -3.30 -17.45
C LEU A 29 -12.89 -3.86 -16.03
N SER A 30 -12.48 -5.11 -15.87
CA SER A 30 -12.18 -5.66 -14.57
C SER A 30 -11.09 -4.77 -13.97
N VAL A 31 -11.50 -3.71 -13.29
CA VAL A 31 -10.79 -3.22 -12.13
C VAL A 31 -10.87 -4.40 -11.17
N GLY A 32 -9.91 -5.31 -11.33
CA GLY A 32 -9.49 -6.15 -10.24
C GLY A 32 -9.14 -5.16 -9.16
N GLY A 33 -10.08 -4.91 -8.25
CA GLY A 33 -9.78 -4.33 -6.97
C GLY A 33 -8.65 -5.21 -6.46
N VAL A 34 -7.46 -4.63 -6.43
CA VAL A 34 -6.38 -5.15 -5.61
C VAL A 34 -6.98 -5.11 -4.22
N SER A 35 -7.57 -6.24 -3.81
CA SER A 35 -7.59 -6.60 -2.41
C SER A 35 -6.11 -6.58 -2.09
N ALA A 36 -5.64 -5.48 -1.50
CA ALA A 36 -4.40 -5.49 -0.77
C ALA A 36 -4.58 -6.68 0.18
N GLN A 37 -3.96 -7.80 -0.17
CA GLN A 37 -3.75 -8.85 0.80
C GLN A 37 -3.09 -8.09 1.93
N SER A 38 -3.70 -8.14 3.11
CA SER A 38 -3.03 -7.74 4.33
C SER A 38 -1.81 -8.65 4.37
N GLU A 39 -0.70 -8.17 3.82
CA GLU A 39 0.61 -8.69 4.15
C GLU A 39 0.65 -8.57 5.68
N ASP A 40 0.77 -9.70 6.38
CA ASP A 40 0.71 -9.74 7.84
C ASP A 40 1.85 -8.88 8.40
N CYS A 41 1.58 -7.59 8.61
CA CYS A 41 2.47 -6.66 9.27
C CYS A 41 2.48 -6.90 10.80
N ASP A 42 2.09 -8.10 11.25
CA ASP A 42 1.96 -8.51 12.65
C ASP A 42 3.28 -8.41 13.43
N PHE A 43 4.42 -8.23 12.74
CA PHE A 43 5.72 -7.95 13.36
C PHE A 43 5.87 -6.51 13.86
N LEU A 44 4.97 -5.58 13.49
CA LEU A 44 5.00 -4.17 13.90
C LEU A 44 3.91 -3.88 14.96
N VAL A 45 4.02 -4.51 16.12
CA VAL A 45 3.02 -4.41 17.23
C VAL A 45 3.02 -3.05 17.96
N SER A 46 3.59 -2.01 17.36
CA SER A 46 3.48 -0.65 17.89
C SER A 46 3.46 0.33 16.72
N PRO A 47 2.69 1.43 16.79
CA PRO A 47 2.89 2.58 15.91
C PRO A 47 4.26 3.20 16.26
N GLN A 48 5.32 2.55 15.80
CA GLN A 48 6.68 3.04 15.94
C GLN A 48 6.83 4.20 14.96
N GLU A 49 7.15 5.37 15.50
CA GLU A 49 7.59 6.51 14.72
C GLU A 49 9.03 6.25 14.26
N PHE A 50 9.18 5.55 13.13
CA PHE A 50 10.50 5.21 12.59
C PHE A 50 11.20 6.43 11.99
N ASN A 51 10.43 7.33 11.39
CA ASN A 51 10.89 8.53 10.69
C ASN A 51 10.12 9.80 11.10
N THR A 52 9.17 9.67 12.01
CA THR A 52 8.36 10.77 12.51
C THR A 52 9.04 11.44 13.71
N PHE A 53 9.01 12.77 13.75
CA PHE A 53 9.49 13.56 14.88
C PHE A 53 8.74 14.90 14.97
N GLU A 54 8.65 15.45 16.18
CA GLU A 54 8.07 16.78 16.42
C GLU A 54 9.11 17.89 16.18
N ASN A 55 8.68 18.96 15.52
CA ASN A 55 9.48 20.16 15.29
C ASN A 55 8.57 21.39 15.36
N ASP A 56 8.76 22.25 16.37
CA ASP A 56 8.02 23.51 16.56
C ASP A 56 6.50 23.36 16.35
N ASP A 57 5.88 22.45 17.10
CA ASP A 57 4.45 22.10 17.04
C ASP A 57 3.97 21.45 15.72
N ARG A 58 4.89 20.90 14.92
CA ARG A 58 4.58 20.18 13.68
C ARG A 58 5.10 18.75 13.74
N ILE A 59 4.28 17.82 13.26
CA ILE A 59 4.71 16.44 13.01
C ILE A 59 5.43 16.42 11.65
N VAL A 60 6.69 16.01 11.65
CA VAL A 60 7.52 15.92 10.45
C VAL A 60 7.90 14.47 10.21
N ILE A 61 7.68 14.01 8.98
CA ILE A 61 8.24 12.75 8.48
C ILE A 61 9.52 13.09 7.72
N GLY A 62 10.64 12.51 8.13
CA GLY A 62 11.89 12.74 7.44
C GLY A 62 13.10 12.09 8.11
N HIS A 63 14.28 12.58 7.74
CA HIS A 63 15.53 12.06 8.29
C HIS A 63 15.72 12.49 9.75
N VAL A 64 15.54 11.56 10.69
CA VAL A 64 15.80 11.78 12.12
C VAL A 64 17.31 11.81 12.36
N THR A 65 17.85 12.97 12.73
CA THR A 65 19.31 13.14 12.72
C THR A 65 20.07 12.36 13.78
N SER A 66 19.40 12.02 14.89
CA SER A 66 19.95 11.22 15.98
C SER A 66 20.07 9.73 15.64
N ARG A 67 19.38 9.26 14.59
CA ARG A 67 19.28 7.85 14.21
C ARG A 67 20.13 7.55 12.96
N PRO A 68 21.37 7.07 13.11
CA PRO A 68 22.30 6.99 11.99
C PRO A 68 22.11 5.74 11.13
N TYR A 69 21.39 4.72 11.57
CA TYR A 69 21.18 3.49 10.79
C TYR A 69 19.85 3.58 10.06
N ILE A 70 19.91 3.56 8.73
CA ILE A 70 18.76 3.74 7.85
C ILE A 70 18.50 2.44 7.13
N VAL A 71 17.25 1.96 7.19
CA VAL A 71 16.75 0.90 6.32
C VAL A 71 16.21 1.54 5.06
N LEU A 72 16.68 1.09 3.91
CA LEU A 72 16.29 1.62 2.61
C LEU A 72 16.05 0.54 1.56
N LEU A 73 15.29 0.90 0.52
CA LEU A 73 15.04 0.11 -0.68
C LEU A 73 15.43 0.95 -1.91
N THR A 74 16.18 0.36 -2.83
CA THR A 74 16.77 1.05 -3.99
C THR A 74 16.22 0.60 -5.35
N HIS A 75 15.32 -0.38 -5.35
CA HIS A 75 14.78 -1.04 -6.55
C HIS A 75 13.25 -1.05 -6.44
N ASP A 76 12.53 -1.06 -7.56
CA ASP A 76 11.06 -1.18 -7.59
C ASP A 76 10.32 -0.13 -6.73
N LEU A 77 10.88 1.07 -6.60
CA LEU A 77 10.50 2.08 -5.60
C LEU A 77 9.00 2.44 -5.61
N GLU A 78 8.44 2.69 -6.79
CA GLU A 78 7.03 3.09 -6.93
C GLU A 78 6.06 1.94 -6.69
N GLU A 79 6.48 0.71 -6.99
CA GLU A 79 5.69 -0.50 -6.80
C GLU A 79 5.72 -0.96 -5.34
N SER A 80 6.88 -0.89 -4.69
CA SER A 80 7.07 -1.33 -3.30
C SER A 80 6.63 -0.30 -2.27
N LEU A 81 6.57 0.99 -2.58
CA LEU A 81 6.23 2.03 -1.60
C LEU A 81 4.83 1.85 -0.97
N PRO A 82 3.75 1.53 -1.71
CA PRO A 82 2.44 1.24 -1.12
C PRO A 82 2.47 0.05 -0.15
N THR A 83 3.14 -1.05 -0.52
CA THR A 83 3.34 -2.24 0.31
C THR A 83 4.10 -1.89 1.60
N ILE A 84 5.24 -1.20 1.47
CA ILE A 84 6.02 -0.76 2.62
C ILE A 84 5.17 0.14 3.53
N ARG A 85 4.37 1.05 2.98
CA ARG A 85 3.51 1.95 3.76
C ARG A 85 2.34 1.28 4.45
N ALA A 86 1.90 0.11 3.98
CA ALA A 86 0.90 -0.68 4.68
C ALA A 86 1.42 -1.14 6.05
N CYS A 87 2.72 -1.49 6.13
CA CYS A 87 3.38 -1.87 7.38
C CYS A 87 4.00 -0.68 8.12
N ILE A 88 4.65 0.24 7.40
CA ILE A 88 5.47 1.34 7.94
C ILE A 88 4.93 2.66 7.36
N PRO A 89 3.90 3.27 7.98
CA PRO A 89 3.17 4.39 7.41
C PRO A 89 4.01 5.65 7.15
N ASP A 90 5.09 5.84 7.91
CA ASP A 90 6.02 6.97 7.79
C ASP A 90 7.24 6.68 6.91
N ALA A 91 7.17 5.64 6.07
CA ALA A 91 8.10 5.43 4.97
C ALA A 91 7.87 6.44 3.83
N PHE A 92 8.94 6.91 3.21
CA PHE A 92 8.86 7.93 2.16
C PHE A 92 9.90 7.77 1.07
N LEU A 93 9.55 8.20 -0.15
CA LEU A 93 10.47 8.28 -1.28
C LEU A 93 11.36 9.52 -1.13
N THR A 94 12.66 9.36 -1.31
CA THR A 94 13.64 10.44 -1.25
C THR A 94 14.81 10.14 -2.18
N SER A 95 15.83 11.01 -2.19
CA SER A 95 17.02 10.84 -3.03
C SER A 95 18.29 11.33 -2.32
N SER A 96 19.42 10.78 -2.74
CA SER A 96 20.75 11.17 -2.30
C SER A 96 21.75 11.02 -3.45
N ARG A 97 23.06 11.13 -3.15
CA ARG A 97 24.12 10.78 -4.11
C ARG A 97 24.07 9.35 -4.62
N LEU A 98 23.41 8.45 -3.89
CA LEU A 98 23.22 7.05 -4.31
C LEU A 98 22.05 6.85 -5.27
N GLY A 99 21.33 7.93 -5.62
CA GLY A 99 20.09 7.88 -6.41
C GLY A 99 18.84 7.98 -5.55
N SER A 100 17.69 7.69 -6.17
CA SER A 100 16.40 7.61 -5.49
C SER A 100 16.29 6.32 -4.68
N TYR A 101 15.62 6.40 -3.53
CA TYR A 101 15.38 5.26 -2.66
C TYR A 101 14.13 5.50 -1.81
N VAL A 102 13.49 4.42 -1.38
CA VAL A 102 12.51 4.48 -0.30
C VAL A 102 13.26 4.45 1.02
N HIS A 103 13.11 5.50 1.82
CA HIS A 103 13.56 5.56 3.19
C HIS A 103 12.50 4.86 4.04
N VAL A 104 12.83 3.67 4.53
CA VAL A 104 11.88 2.79 5.23
C VAL A 104 11.82 3.16 6.70
N ALA A 105 12.97 3.17 7.39
CA ALA A 105 13.03 3.42 8.82
C ALA A 105 14.41 3.91 9.26
N SER A 106 14.47 4.61 10.40
CA SER A 106 15.71 5.09 11.02
C SER A 106 15.84 4.53 12.43
N PHE A 107 17.05 4.08 12.82
CA PHE A 107 17.36 3.52 14.13
C PHE A 107 18.63 4.11 14.74
N ASP A 108 18.67 4.11 16.08
CA ASP A 108 19.85 4.51 16.85
C ASP A 108 20.98 3.46 16.78
N ASN A 109 20.64 2.19 16.55
CA ASN A 109 21.59 1.09 16.51
C ASN A 109 21.37 0.15 15.31
N TYR A 110 22.44 -0.53 14.90
CA TYR A 110 22.43 -1.43 13.74
C TYR A 110 21.59 -2.69 13.94
N ARG A 111 21.54 -3.21 15.18
CA ARG A 111 20.86 -4.48 15.47
C ARG A 111 19.37 -4.36 15.21
N ASP A 112 18.73 -3.33 15.76
CA ASP A 112 17.30 -3.12 15.60
C ASP A 112 16.94 -2.82 14.14
N ALA A 113 17.81 -2.10 13.40
CA ALA A 113 17.65 -1.92 11.96
C ALA A 113 17.73 -3.24 11.18
N LYS A 114 18.60 -4.16 11.61
CA LYS A 114 18.78 -5.46 10.97
C LYS A 114 17.60 -6.40 11.26
N GLU A 115 17.06 -6.38 12.47
CA GLU A 115 15.84 -7.11 12.82
C GLU A 115 14.65 -6.70 11.94
N LEU A 116 14.51 -5.40 11.64
CA LEU A 116 13.50 -4.93 10.70
C LEU A 116 13.76 -5.41 9.27
N VAL A 117 15.01 -5.39 8.80
CA VAL A 117 15.38 -5.92 7.48
C VAL A 117 15.00 -7.40 7.36
N ASP A 118 15.33 -8.20 8.37
CA ASP A 118 15.02 -9.63 8.36
C ASP A 118 13.51 -9.87 8.35
N SER A 119 12.74 -9.08 9.11
CA SER A 119 11.27 -9.16 9.11
C SER A 119 10.63 -8.77 7.77
N ILE A 120 11.17 -7.74 7.11
CA ILE A 120 10.72 -7.30 5.77
C ILE A 120 11.06 -8.35 4.71
N ASP A 121 12.25 -8.94 4.76
CA ASP A 121 12.66 -10.00 3.83
C ASP A 121 11.74 -11.23 3.97
N GLU A 122 11.49 -11.67 5.20
CA GLU A 122 10.61 -12.81 5.50
C GLU A 122 9.16 -12.58 5.08
N SER A 123 8.62 -11.37 5.29
CA SER A 123 7.19 -11.09 5.11
C SER A 123 6.84 -10.57 3.72
N LEU A 124 7.71 -9.73 3.14
CA LEU A 124 7.44 -8.97 1.92
C LEU A 124 8.37 -9.37 0.76
N SER A 125 9.41 -10.18 1.01
CA SER A 125 10.40 -10.57 -0.01
C SER A 125 11.05 -9.37 -0.72
N LEU A 126 11.27 -8.27 0.00
CA LEU A 126 11.86 -7.04 -0.52
C LEU A 126 13.35 -6.95 -0.13
N ASP A 127 14.22 -6.66 -1.10
CA ASP A 127 15.65 -6.38 -0.85
C ASP A 127 15.84 -5.00 -0.23
N VAL A 128 15.64 -4.94 1.10
CA VAL A 128 15.94 -3.78 1.92
C VAL A 128 17.32 -3.90 2.56
N ARG A 129 17.99 -2.76 2.76
CA ARG A 129 19.37 -2.72 3.25
C ARG A 129 19.54 -1.72 4.36
N VAL A 130 20.39 -2.07 5.34
CA VAL A 130 20.86 -1.13 6.36
C VAL A 130 22.06 -0.35 5.83
N ILE A 131 21.99 0.97 5.91
CA ILE A 131 23.10 1.87 5.60
C ILE A 131 23.33 2.83 6.76
N HIS A 132 24.59 3.19 6.99
CA HIS A 132 24.90 4.31 7.88
C HIS A 132 24.68 5.64 7.15
N ARG A 133 23.94 6.58 7.76
CA ARG A 133 23.55 7.89 7.21
C ARG A 133 24.69 8.66 6.57
N ALA A 134 25.91 8.58 7.12
CA ALA A 134 27.09 9.21 6.54
C ALA A 134 27.37 8.81 5.08
N ARG A 135 26.88 7.65 4.63
CA ARG A 135 26.99 7.18 3.25
C ARG A 135 25.98 7.83 2.30
N LEU A 136 24.90 8.42 2.83
CA LEU A 136 23.87 9.15 2.07
C LEU A 136 24.20 10.64 1.91
N GLY A 137 25.42 11.07 2.24
CA GLY A 137 25.82 12.49 2.27
C GLY A 137 25.36 13.27 1.02
N ARG A 138 24.96 14.52 1.24
CA ARG A 138 24.61 15.50 0.18
C ARG A 138 25.76 15.70 -0.76
#